data_AF-A0AAU3B4H5-F1
#
_entry.id   AF-A0AAU3B4H5-F1
#
_cell.length_a   1.000
_cell.length_b   1.000
_cell.length_c   1.000
_cell.angle_alpha   90.00
_cell.angle_beta   90.00
_cell.angle_gamma   90.00
#
_symmetry.space_group_name_H-M   'P 1'
#
loop_
_entity.id
_entity.type
_entity.pdbx_description
1 polymer ?
#
loop_
_entity_poly.entity_id
_entity_poly.type
_entity_poly.pdbx_seq_one_letter_code
_entity_poly.pdbx_strand_id
1 'polypeptide(L)'
;MTQNTDRGSLALARQTWRTLEPYHGAVYFSPEAAGQYAELGVDARTGYFASRSAALGAAPADLVIATFYNFNPQLVRRAIPAAWEAATPQRFAAARLTGIDTTLRRILGSDVSSPALARAAELARTAAEVTVRHPQGRPLFAAHAALPWPSAPHLVLWHAQTLLREFRGDGHVAALLTAGLSGLEALVTHAATGDIDAGVLRDSRAWTPEQWGQAVQNLHERGWLDDGPHLTLTEDGTRRRAEIEHTTDRLAALPYNTLGPAACAELRSLVRPFSLAVAKDLLPWAVDRLSEESA
;
A
#
# COMPACT_ATOMS: atom_id res chain seq x y z
N MET A 1 20.22 -4.99 19.99
CA MET A 1 19.31 -4.29 20.93
C MET A 1 17.92 -4.27 20.31
N THR A 2 17.15 -5.33 20.50
CA THR A 2 15.72 -5.36 20.21
C THR A 2 15.03 -4.51 21.26
N GLN A 3 14.78 -3.23 20.96
CA GLN A 3 13.86 -2.44 21.77
C GLN A 3 12.52 -3.16 21.73
N ASN A 4 12.12 -3.66 22.89
CA ASN A 4 10.81 -4.21 23.17
C ASN A 4 9.79 -3.12 22.81
N THR A 5 9.34 -3.13 21.56
CA THR A 5 8.43 -2.11 21.06
C THR A 5 7.11 -2.38 21.72
N ASP A 6 6.72 -1.51 22.66
CA ASP A 6 5.50 -1.65 23.44
C ASP A 6 4.30 -1.88 22.51
N ARG A 7 3.36 -2.74 22.90
CA ARG A 7 2.13 -3.01 22.12
C ARG A 7 1.39 -1.71 21.80
N GLY A 8 1.40 -0.74 22.72
CA GLY A 8 0.83 0.59 22.51
C GLY A 8 1.49 1.36 21.36
N SER A 9 2.82 1.26 21.22
CA SER A 9 3.58 1.89 20.15
C SER A 9 3.28 1.27 18.77
N LEU A 10 3.14 -0.05 18.69
CA LEU A 10 2.76 -0.72 17.42
C LEU A 10 1.33 -0.37 17.01
N ALA A 11 0.39 -0.35 17.96
CA ALA A 11 -0.99 0.05 17.70
C ALA A 11 -1.07 1.50 17.19
N LEU A 12 -0.33 2.43 17.81
CA LEU A 12 -0.24 3.82 17.37
C LEU A 12 0.30 3.92 15.94
N ALA A 13 1.38 3.22 15.61
CA ALA A 13 1.98 3.20 14.28
C ALA A 13 0.97 2.71 13.23
N ARG A 14 0.31 1.58 13.50
CA ARG A 14 -0.72 1.00 12.63
C ARG A 14 -1.89 1.96 12.41
N GLN A 15 -2.42 2.57 13.48
CA GLN A 15 -3.53 3.52 13.40
C GLN A 15 -3.14 4.75 12.57
N THR A 16 -1.94 5.28 12.79
CA THR A 16 -1.43 6.44 12.04
C THR A 16 -1.30 6.12 10.56
N TRP A 17 -0.68 4.99 10.22
CA TRP A 17 -0.59 4.52 8.83
C TRP A 17 -1.98 4.35 8.18
N ARG A 18 -2.93 3.72 8.89
CA ARG A 18 -4.31 3.51 8.40
C ARG A 18 -5.05 4.80 8.12
N THR A 19 -4.94 5.80 9.00
CA THR A 19 -5.60 7.10 8.79
C THR A 19 -5.14 7.78 7.51
N LEU A 20 -3.86 7.64 7.13
CA LEU A 20 -3.29 8.26 5.94
C LEU A 20 -3.45 7.42 4.67
N GLU A 21 -3.80 6.13 4.78
CA GLU A 21 -3.85 5.22 3.62
C GLU A 21 -4.76 5.75 2.51
N PRO A 22 -6.01 6.15 2.77
CA PRO A 22 -6.92 6.54 1.69
C PRO A 22 -6.41 7.74 0.89
N TYR A 23 -5.72 8.69 1.56
CA TYR A 23 -5.08 9.82 0.91
C TYR A 23 -4.06 9.39 -0.16
N HIS A 24 -3.27 8.36 0.13
CA HIS A 24 -2.34 7.78 -0.86
C HIS A 24 -3.04 6.91 -1.89
N GLY A 25 -3.93 6.03 -1.41
CA GLY A 25 -4.63 5.02 -2.18
C GLY A 25 -5.43 5.60 -3.35
N ALA A 26 -5.87 6.86 -3.23
CA ALA A 26 -6.55 7.64 -4.28
C ALA A 26 -5.97 7.46 -5.69
N VAL A 27 -4.65 7.43 -5.82
CA VAL A 27 -3.97 7.34 -7.13
C VAL A 27 -4.32 6.07 -7.91
N TYR A 28 -4.70 4.98 -7.23
CA TYR A 28 -5.02 3.71 -7.86
C TYR A 28 -6.46 3.64 -8.39
N PHE A 29 -7.31 4.58 -7.97
CA PHE A 29 -8.74 4.62 -8.32
C PHE A 29 -9.12 5.94 -9.01
N SER A 30 -8.15 6.84 -9.17
CA SER A 30 -8.27 8.13 -9.83
C SER A 30 -8.52 7.98 -11.34
N PRO A 31 -9.66 8.48 -11.87
CA PRO A 31 -9.87 8.59 -13.31
C PRO A 31 -8.86 9.53 -13.98
N GLU A 32 -8.38 10.57 -13.29
CA GLU A 32 -7.39 11.50 -13.84
C GLU A 32 -6.04 10.82 -14.03
N ALA A 33 -5.57 10.04 -13.06
CA ALA A 33 -4.35 9.26 -13.17
C ALA A 33 -4.47 8.20 -14.27
N ALA A 34 -5.60 7.49 -14.35
CA ALA A 34 -5.86 6.56 -15.44
C ALA A 34 -5.85 7.25 -16.81
N GLY A 35 -6.42 8.44 -16.93
CA GLY A 35 -6.38 9.26 -18.15
C GLY A 35 -4.94 9.64 -18.55
N GLN A 36 -4.12 10.06 -17.59
CA GLN A 36 -2.70 10.35 -17.83
C GLN A 36 -1.93 9.12 -18.33
N TYR A 37 -2.26 7.91 -17.85
CA TYR A 37 -1.62 6.68 -18.35
C TYR A 37 -2.13 6.29 -19.74
N ALA A 38 -3.41 6.52 -20.03
CA ALA A 38 -3.99 6.27 -21.34
C ALA A 38 -3.35 7.14 -22.43
N GLU A 39 -3.02 8.40 -22.12
CA GLU A 39 -2.26 9.29 -23.01
C GLU A 39 -0.85 8.78 -23.32
N LEU A 40 -0.29 7.92 -22.45
CA LEU A 40 0.98 7.23 -22.69
C LEU A 40 0.81 5.93 -23.50
N GLY A 41 -0.41 5.59 -23.92
CA GLY A 41 -0.68 4.46 -24.81
C GLY A 41 -0.93 3.13 -24.12
N VAL A 42 -1.28 3.12 -22.82
CA VAL A 42 -1.53 1.88 -22.07
C VAL A 42 -2.92 1.85 -21.44
N ASP A 43 -3.47 0.66 -21.26
CA ASP A 43 -4.70 0.46 -20.50
C ASP A 43 -4.51 0.73 -19.00
N ALA A 44 -5.61 0.82 -18.25
CA ALA A 44 -5.59 1.11 -16.82
C ALA A 44 -4.79 0.09 -15.99
N ARG A 45 -4.82 -1.20 -16.37
CA ARG A 45 -4.15 -2.28 -15.63
C ARG A 45 -2.64 -2.21 -15.83
N THR A 46 -2.21 -1.96 -17.06
CA THR A 46 -0.81 -1.72 -17.42
C THR A 46 -0.30 -0.43 -16.79
N GLY A 47 -1.10 0.64 -16.85
CA GLY A 47 -0.83 1.91 -16.17
C GLY A 47 -0.64 1.78 -14.66
N TYR A 48 -1.42 0.91 -13.98
CA TYR A 48 -1.21 0.61 -12.57
C TYR A 48 0.20 0.09 -12.27
N PHE A 49 0.65 -0.94 -13.00
CA PHE A 49 1.98 -1.51 -12.78
C PHE A 49 3.07 -0.53 -13.19
N ALA A 50 2.94 0.10 -14.36
CA ALA A 50 3.91 1.06 -14.88
C ALA A 50 4.11 2.23 -13.93
N SER A 51 3.02 2.89 -13.51
CA SER A 51 3.08 4.08 -12.66
C SER A 51 3.69 3.82 -11.27
N ARG A 52 3.35 2.68 -10.64
CA ARG A 52 3.86 2.35 -9.31
C ARG A 52 5.29 1.80 -9.35
N SER A 53 5.67 1.07 -10.41
CA SER A 53 7.01 0.50 -10.58
C SER A 53 8.01 1.45 -11.26
N ALA A 54 7.56 2.53 -11.88
CA ALA A 54 8.40 3.50 -12.60
C ALA A 54 9.62 4.01 -11.81
N ALA A 55 9.51 4.11 -10.48
CA ALA A 55 10.62 4.52 -9.62
C ALA A 55 11.82 3.54 -9.68
N LEU A 56 11.58 2.26 -10.02
CA LEU A 56 12.62 1.24 -10.22
C LEU A 56 13.35 1.39 -11.57
N GLY A 57 12.99 2.39 -12.38
CA GLY A 57 13.44 2.50 -13.77
C GLY A 57 12.74 1.50 -14.68
N ALA A 58 13.40 1.14 -15.79
CA ALA A 58 12.86 0.18 -16.77
C ALA A 58 13.07 -1.27 -16.27
N ALA A 59 12.53 -1.55 -15.09
CA ALA A 59 12.68 -2.83 -14.41
C ALA A 59 12.08 -3.97 -15.24
N PRO A 60 12.74 -5.16 -15.29
CA PRO A 60 12.14 -6.34 -15.90
C PRO A 60 10.92 -6.81 -15.10
N ALA A 61 10.00 -7.52 -15.74
CA ALA A 61 8.77 -7.98 -15.13
C ALA A 61 9.00 -8.80 -13.84
N ASP A 62 10.04 -9.64 -13.78
CA ASP A 62 10.32 -10.47 -12.60
C ASP A 62 10.78 -9.64 -11.39
N LEU A 63 11.43 -8.49 -11.59
CA LEU A 63 11.73 -7.55 -10.50
C LEU A 63 10.43 -6.93 -9.96
N VAL A 64 9.50 -6.57 -10.86
CA VAL A 64 8.18 -6.06 -10.45
C VAL A 64 7.37 -7.14 -9.74
N ILE A 65 7.39 -8.39 -10.21
CA ILE A 65 6.72 -9.52 -9.53
C ILE A 65 7.24 -9.66 -8.08
N ALA A 66 8.56 -9.56 -7.88
CA ALA A 66 9.16 -9.67 -6.56
C ALA A 66 8.65 -8.59 -5.57
N THR A 67 8.40 -7.37 -6.04
CA THR A 67 7.93 -6.26 -5.17
C THR A 67 6.40 -6.11 -5.16
N PHE A 68 5.68 -6.72 -6.11
CA PHE A 68 4.21 -6.74 -6.22
C PHE A 68 3.68 -8.14 -5.86
N TYR A 69 4.24 -8.70 -4.79
CA TYR A 69 4.21 -10.09 -4.32
C TYR A 69 2.97 -10.95 -4.60
N ASN A 70 1.76 -10.38 -4.51
CA ASN A 70 0.50 -11.12 -4.56
C ASN A 70 -0.22 -11.08 -5.91
N PHE A 71 0.32 -10.39 -6.93
CA PHE A 71 -0.26 -10.39 -8.27
C PHE A 71 0.11 -11.67 -9.02
N ASN A 72 -0.78 -12.13 -9.90
CA ASN A 72 -0.47 -13.23 -10.82
C ASN A 72 0.74 -12.85 -11.70
N PRO A 73 1.84 -13.62 -11.67
CA PRO A 73 3.04 -13.32 -12.46
C PRO A 73 2.79 -13.21 -13.97
N GLN A 74 1.83 -13.97 -14.51
CA GLN A 74 1.50 -13.90 -15.94
C GLN A 74 0.93 -12.54 -16.33
N LEU A 75 0.16 -11.91 -15.44
CA LEU A 75 -0.37 -10.58 -15.68
C LEU A 75 0.78 -9.55 -15.74
N VAL A 76 1.70 -9.61 -14.77
CA VAL A 76 2.82 -8.66 -14.69
C VAL A 76 3.76 -8.81 -15.90
N ARG A 77 4.02 -10.04 -16.33
CA ARG A 77 4.85 -10.33 -17.53
C ARG A 77 4.25 -9.82 -18.84
N ARG A 78 2.93 -9.61 -18.90
CA ARG A 78 2.28 -8.95 -20.05
C ARG A 78 2.35 -7.43 -19.91
N ALA A 79 2.03 -6.91 -18.73
CA ALA A 79 1.92 -5.46 -18.50
C ALA A 79 3.26 -4.71 -18.59
N ILE A 80 4.31 -5.21 -17.94
CA ILE A 80 5.55 -4.45 -17.79
C ILE A 80 6.30 -4.23 -19.10
N PRO A 81 6.49 -5.25 -19.98
CA PRO A 81 7.09 -5.02 -21.29
C PRO A 81 6.28 -4.01 -22.13
N ALA A 82 4.96 -4.18 -22.19
CA ALA A 82 4.08 -3.28 -22.94
C ALA A 82 4.16 -1.83 -22.43
N ALA A 83 4.28 -1.63 -21.12
CA ALA A 83 4.47 -0.30 -20.54
C ALA A 83 5.77 0.35 -21.02
N TRP A 84 6.89 -0.36 -20.97
CA TRP A 84 8.20 0.20 -21.34
C TRP A 84 8.38 0.38 -22.84
N GLU A 85 7.64 -0.37 -23.67
CA GLU A 85 7.52 -0.10 -25.11
C GLU A 85 6.73 1.20 -25.37
N ALA A 86 5.68 1.46 -24.59
CA ALA A 86 4.80 2.60 -24.79
C ALA A 86 5.41 3.94 -24.31
N ALA A 87 6.05 3.97 -23.14
CA ALA A 87 6.70 5.17 -22.61
C ALA A 87 7.81 4.87 -21.60
N THR A 88 8.69 5.85 -21.37
CA THR A 88 9.76 5.70 -20.38
C THR A 88 9.22 5.70 -18.94
N PRO A 89 9.92 5.07 -17.99
CA PRO A 89 9.57 5.12 -16.57
C PRO A 89 9.40 6.55 -16.05
N GLN A 90 10.24 7.50 -16.51
CA GLN A 90 10.16 8.90 -16.12
C GLN A 90 8.84 9.54 -16.56
N ARG A 91 8.33 9.20 -17.75
CA ARG A 91 7.02 9.67 -18.22
C ARG A 91 5.88 9.10 -17.38
N PHE A 92 5.94 7.83 -17.00
CA PHE A 92 4.96 7.24 -16.08
C PHE A 92 5.01 7.84 -14.68
N ALA A 93 6.20 8.12 -14.14
CA ALA A 93 6.35 8.78 -12.84
C ALA A 93 5.78 10.21 -12.86
N ALA A 94 6.05 10.97 -13.93
CA ALA A 94 5.48 12.30 -14.14
C ALA A 94 3.95 12.24 -14.28
N ALA A 95 3.43 11.34 -15.13
CA ALA A 95 1.99 11.12 -15.30
C ALA A 95 1.29 10.76 -13.98
N ARG A 96 1.93 9.92 -13.15
CA ARG A 96 1.42 9.56 -11.81
C ARG A 96 1.30 10.79 -10.91
N LEU A 97 2.31 11.66 -10.91
CA LEU A 97 2.31 12.88 -10.11
C LEU A 97 1.27 13.89 -10.61
N THR A 98 1.16 14.10 -11.92
CA THR A 98 0.13 14.97 -12.53
C THR A 98 -1.27 14.47 -12.23
N GLY A 99 -1.49 13.16 -12.36
CA GLY A 99 -2.76 12.51 -12.09
C GLY A 99 -3.22 12.74 -10.65
N ILE A 100 -2.37 12.43 -9.67
CA ILE A 100 -2.71 12.64 -8.27
C ILE A 100 -2.85 14.13 -7.90
N ASP A 101 -2.05 15.02 -8.47
CA ASP A 101 -2.20 16.47 -8.28
C ASP A 101 -3.61 16.92 -8.70
N THR A 102 -4.03 16.50 -9.89
CA THR A 102 -5.34 16.86 -10.44
C THR A 102 -6.48 16.28 -9.59
N THR A 103 -6.38 15.01 -9.20
CA THR A 103 -7.36 14.35 -8.33
C THR A 103 -7.50 15.05 -6.98
N LEU A 104 -6.39 15.33 -6.30
CA LEU A 104 -6.44 15.95 -4.97
C LEU A 104 -6.98 17.38 -5.04
N ARG A 105 -6.65 18.15 -6.09
CA ARG A 105 -7.22 19.49 -6.31
C ARG A 105 -8.72 19.44 -6.56
N ARG A 106 -9.21 18.47 -7.35
CA ARG A 106 -10.65 18.29 -7.60
C ARG A 106 -11.40 17.96 -6.31
N ILE A 107 -10.88 17.02 -5.52
CA ILE A 107 -11.58 16.51 -4.33
C ILE A 107 -11.49 17.50 -3.16
N LEU A 108 -10.32 18.07 -2.91
CA LEU A 108 -10.07 18.91 -1.73
C LEU A 108 -10.30 20.40 -2.00
N GLY A 109 -10.39 20.82 -3.26
CA GLY A 109 -10.62 22.22 -3.62
C GLY A 109 -9.57 23.15 -3.02
N SER A 110 -10.00 24.17 -2.27
CA SER A 110 -9.10 25.14 -1.62
C SER A 110 -8.32 24.56 -0.44
N ASP A 111 -8.73 23.40 0.11
CA ASP A 111 -8.04 22.78 1.25
C ASP A 111 -6.62 22.29 0.89
N VAL A 112 -6.31 22.12 -0.40
CA VAL A 112 -4.94 21.81 -0.89
C VAL A 112 -3.90 22.86 -0.48
N SER A 113 -4.33 24.06 -0.11
CA SER A 113 -3.50 25.17 0.36
C SER A 113 -3.76 25.53 1.82
N SER A 114 -4.51 24.71 2.56
CA SER A 114 -4.86 25.00 3.95
C SER A 114 -3.63 24.90 4.87
N PRO A 115 -3.56 25.72 5.94
CA PRO A 115 -2.52 25.57 6.96
C PRO A 115 -2.50 24.18 7.62
N ALA A 116 -3.69 23.58 7.79
CA ALA A 116 -3.83 22.23 8.36
C ALA A 116 -3.15 21.17 7.49
N LEU A 117 -3.32 21.24 6.17
CA LEU A 117 -2.66 20.34 5.24
C LEU A 117 -1.14 20.58 5.18
N ALA A 118 -0.70 21.84 5.19
CA ALA A 118 0.72 22.17 5.25
C ALA A 118 1.38 21.54 6.49
N ARG A 119 0.75 21.68 7.65
CA ARG A 119 1.21 21.08 8.90
C ARG A 119 1.23 19.54 8.84
N ALA A 120 0.18 18.93 8.28
CA ALA A 120 0.15 17.48 8.08
C ALA A 120 1.29 16.99 7.17
N ALA A 121 1.58 17.72 6.09
CA ALA A 121 2.66 17.40 5.17
C ALA A 121 4.04 17.45 5.86
N GLU A 122 4.29 18.46 6.70
CA GLU A 122 5.53 18.57 7.50
C GLU A 122 5.73 17.38 8.44
N LEU A 123 4.69 17.01 9.20
CA LEU A 123 4.72 15.89 10.14
C LEU A 123 4.94 14.55 9.41
N ALA A 124 4.21 14.32 8.32
CA ALA A 124 4.36 13.11 7.51
C ALA A 124 5.74 13.04 6.87
N ARG A 125 6.26 14.16 6.35
CA ARG A 125 7.62 14.25 5.80
C ARG A 125 8.67 13.94 6.86
N THR A 126 8.55 14.51 8.06
CA THR A 126 9.46 14.25 9.19
C THR A 126 9.51 12.74 9.50
N ALA A 127 8.35 12.07 9.55
CA ALA A 127 8.29 10.62 9.74
C ALA A 127 8.94 9.86 8.57
N ALA A 128 8.65 10.25 7.33
CA ALA A 128 9.20 9.59 6.13
C ALA A 128 10.72 9.74 6.02
N GLU A 129 11.29 10.92 6.31
CA GLU A 129 12.73 11.17 6.20
C GLU A 129 13.57 10.25 7.12
N VAL A 130 13.02 9.81 8.26
CA VAL A 130 13.67 8.82 9.13
C VAL A 130 13.91 7.51 8.38
N THR A 131 12.97 7.08 7.54
CA THR A 131 13.03 5.80 6.83
C THR A 131 14.11 5.77 5.74
N VAL A 132 14.52 6.93 5.20
CA VAL A 132 15.49 7.06 4.10
C VAL A 132 16.86 6.49 4.47
N ARG A 133 17.21 6.44 5.77
CA ARG A 133 18.44 5.82 6.26
C ARG A 133 18.37 4.29 6.38
N HIS A 134 17.20 3.70 6.15
CA HIS A 134 16.93 2.27 6.30
C HIS A 134 16.37 1.60 5.02
N PRO A 135 16.98 1.81 3.84
CA PRO A 135 16.48 1.23 2.58
C PRO A 135 16.77 -0.27 2.42
N GLN A 136 17.60 -0.86 3.28
CA GLN A 136 18.08 -2.22 3.10
C GLN A 136 16.93 -3.23 3.13
N GLY A 137 16.86 -4.10 2.12
CA GLY A 137 15.77 -5.07 1.97
C GLY A 137 14.41 -4.45 1.59
N ARG A 138 14.39 -3.17 1.19
CA ARG A 138 13.16 -2.45 0.85
C ARG A 138 13.26 -1.80 -0.54
N PRO A 139 13.26 -2.61 -1.61
CA PRO A 139 13.56 -2.15 -2.96
C PRO A 139 12.55 -1.14 -3.51
N LEU A 140 11.24 -1.36 -3.31
CA LEU A 140 10.22 -0.46 -3.86
C LEU A 140 10.20 0.86 -3.09
N PHE A 141 10.32 0.80 -1.76
CA PHE A 141 10.55 1.98 -0.93
C PHE A 141 11.78 2.76 -1.37
N ALA A 142 12.95 2.10 -1.50
CA ALA A 142 14.21 2.75 -1.83
C ALA A 142 14.15 3.45 -3.19
N ALA A 143 13.47 2.83 -4.15
CA ALA A 143 13.21 3.42 -5.46
C ALA A 143 12.38 4.71 -5.37
N HIS A 144 11.27 4.70 -4.64
CA HIS A 144 10.45 5.91 -4.44
C HIS A 144 11.18 6.97 -3.61
N ALA A 145 11.97 6.58 -2.61
CA ALA A 145 12.74 7.49 -1.76
C ALA A 145 13.88 8.22 -2.51
N ALA A 146 14.32 7.69 -3.65
CA ALA A 146 15.31 8.33 -4.51
C ALA A 146 14.71 9.41 -5.43
N LEU A 147 13.39 9.50 -5.53
CA LEU A 147 12.72 10.53 -6.32
C LEU A 147 12.81 11.91 -5.63
N PRO A 148 12.82 13.02 -6.39
CA PRO A 148 12.76 14.35 -5.80
C PRO A 148 11.43 14.56 -5.08
N TRP A 149 11.48 15.23 -3.93
CA TRP A 149 10.29 15.65 -3.22
C TRP A 149 9.52 16.70 -4.02
N PRO A 150 8.18 16.59 -4.13
CA PRO A 150 7.36 17.67 -4.64
C PRO A 150 7.35 18.86 -3.67
N SER A 151 6.96 20.05 -4.13
CA SER A 151 6.95 21.27 -3.30
C SER A 151 5.57 21.62 -2.75
N ALA A 152 4.49 21.28 -3.46
CA ALA A 152 3.13 21.61 -3.02
C ALA A 152 2.72 20.74 -1.81
N PRO A 153 2.12 21.30 -0.74
CA PRO A 153 1.85 20.57 0.50
C PRO A 153 1.04 19.27 0.35
N HIS A 154 -0.02 19.27 -0.47
CA HIS A 154 -0.82 18.06 -0.72
C HIS A 154 0.02 16.95 -1.37
N LEU A 155 0.92 17.32 -2.26
CA LEU A 155 1.83 16.37 -2.91
C LEU A 155 2.97 15.92 -1.98
N VAL A 156 3.45 16.78 -1.07
CA VAL A 156 4.41 16.40 -0.03
C VAL A 156 3.78 15.37 0.90
N LEU A 157 2.54 15.59 1.36
CA LEU A 157 1.81 14.62 2.17
C LEU A 157 1.63 13.29 1.43
N TRP A 158 1.22 13.34 0.16
CA TRP A 158 1.04 12.14 -0.65
C TRP A 158 2.36 11.38 -0.89
N HIS A 159 3.45 12.08 -1.16
CA HIS A 159 4.77 11.49 -1.35
C HIS A 159 5.30 10.88 -0.05
N ALA A 160 5.20 11.61 1.08
CA ALA A 160 5.56 11.09 2.40
C ALA A 160 4.81 9.79 2.71
N GLN A 161 3.49 9.74 2.47
CA GLN A 161 2.72 8.52 2.66
C GLN A 161 3.08 7.43 1.65
N THR A 162 3.47 7.76 0.41
CA THR A 162 4.05 6.78 -0.53
C THR A 162 5.26 6.10 0.11
N LEU A 163 6.20 6.87 0.65
CA LEU A 163 7.40 6.34 1.29
C LEU A 163 7.06 5.46 2.50
N LEU A 164 6.23 5.94 3.41
CA LEU A 164 5.83 5.20 4.61
C LEU A 164 5.09 3.90 4.25
N ARG A 165 4.22 3.95 3.24
CA ARG A 165 3.47 2.80 2.75
C ARG A 165 4.38 1.77 2.10
N GLU A 166 5.27 2.17 1.18
CA GLU A 166 6.16 1.21 0.53
C GLU A 166 7.20 0.66 1.52
N PHE A 167 7.62 1.47 2.50
CA PHE A 167 8.44 0.98 3.62
C PHE A 167 7.70 -0.13 4.37
N ARG A 168 6.44 0.08 4.80
CA ARG A 168 5.62 -0.98 5.42
C ARG A 168 5.43 -2.18 4.47
N GLY A 169 5.16 -1.92 3.19
CA GLY A 169 4.88 -2.92 2.17
C GLY A 169 6.03 -3.90 1.95
N ASP A 170 7.25 -3.40 1.75
CA ASP A 170 8.44 -4.23 1.62
C ASP A 170 8.69 -5.07 2.89
N GLY A 171 8.41 -4.50 4.07
CA GLY A 171 8.47 -5.24 5.34
C GLY A 171 7.42 -6.35 5.43
N HIS A 172 6.22 -6.13 4.89
CA HIS A 172 5.18 -7.15 4.81
C HIS A 172 5.58 -8.30 3.88
N VAL A 173 6.18 -7.99 2.73
CA VAL A 173 6.73 -9.01 1.81
C VAL A 173 7.76 -9.88 2.52
N ALA A 174 8.68 -9.27 3.29
CA ALA A 174 9.65 -10.03 4.08
C ALA A 174 9.00 -10.94 5.14
N ALA A 175 7.92 -10.46 5.79
CA ALA A 175 7.18 -11.27 6.77
C ALA A 175 6.47 -12.47 6.12
N LEU A 176 5.86 -12.28 4.94
CA LEU A 176 5.22 -13.35 4.17
C LEU A 176 6.22 -14.40 3.69
N LEU A 177 7.37 -13.94 3.16
CA LEU A 177 8.46 -14.81 2.74
C LEU A 177 8.99 -15.65 3.90
N THR A 178 9.21 -15.04 5.07
CA THR A 178 9.68 -15.74 6.27
C THR A 178 8.67 -16.78 6.76
N ALA A 179 7.37 -16.52 6.58
CA ALA A 179 6.31 -17.46 6.90
C ALA A 179 6.11 -18.56 5.84
N GLY A 180 6.86 -18.52 4.72
CA GLY A 180 6.75 -19.47 3.63
C GLY A 180 5.39 -19.44 2.93
N LEU A 181 4.72 -18.28 2.87
CA LEU A 181 3.50 -18.10 2.09
C LEU A 181 3.83 -17.59 0.71
N SER A 182 3.34 -18.25 -0.33
CA SER A 182 3.30 -17.67 -1.67
C SER A 182 2.41 -16.41 -1.71
N GLY A 183 2.54 -15.64 -2.79
CA GLY A 183 1.69 -14.45 -3.01
C GLY A 183 0.19 -14.78 -3.02
N LEU A 184 -0.19 -15.95 -3.54
CA LEU A 184 -1.59 -16.38 -3.59
C LEU A 184 -2.08 -16.88 -2.21
N GLU A 185 -1.29 -17.69 -1.50
CA GLU A 185 -1.66 -18.12 -0.13
C GLU A 185 -1.76 -16.92 0.83
N ALA A 186 -0.96 -15.86 0.62
CA ALA A 186 -1.11 -14.61 1.35
C ALA A 186 -2.49 -13.95 1.14
N LEU A 187 -3.05 -14.04 -0.08
CA LEU A 187 -4.42 -13.56 -0.35
C LEU A 187 -5.47 -14.46 0.28
N VAL A 188 -5.31 -15.78 0.18
CA VAL A 188 -6.27 -16.74 0.75
C VAL A 188 -6.36 -16.58 2.27
N THR A 189 -5.21 -16.50 2.96
CA THR A 189 -5.17 -16.29 4.41
C THR A 189 -5.67 -14.90 4.83
N HIS A 190 -5.63 -13.90 3.94
CA HIS A 190 -6.29 -12.62 4.18
C HIS A 190 -7.80 -12.71 3.98
N ALA A 191 -8.29 -13.39 2.95
CA ALA A 191 -9.72 -13.61 2.74
C ALA A 191 -10.35 -14.36 3.91
N ALA A 192 -9.62 -15.33 4.49
CA ALA A 192 -10.05 -16.11 5.64
C ALA A 192 -10.19 -15.29 6.95
N THR A 193 -9.71 -14.03 7.00
CA THR A 193 -10.00 -13.15 8.15
C THR A 193 -11.40 -12.53 8.06
N GLY A 194 -12.06 -12.60 6.91
CA GLY A 194 -13.36 -11.98 6.65
C GLY A 194 -13.31 -10.47 6.37
N ASP A 195 -12.13 -9.85 6.42
CA ASP A 195 -11.99 -8.40 6.21
C ASP A 195 -12.27 -7.96 4.77
N ILE A 196 -11.97 -8.82 3.79
CA ILE A 196 -12.17 -8.57 2.36
C ILE A 196 -12.65 -9.87 1.70
N ASP A 197 -13.63 -9.75 0.82
CA ASP A 197 -14.15 -10.87 0.03
C ASP A 197 -13.07 -11.59 -0.79
N ALA A 198 -13.15 -12.92 -0.82
CA ALA A 198 -12.22 -13.79 -1.52
C ALA A 198 -12.23 -13.55 -3.05
N GLY A 199 -13.42 -13.37 -3.63
CA GLY A 199 -13.59 -13.09 -5.06
C GLY A 199 -12.91 -11.77 -5.44
N VAL A 200 -13.12 -10.71 -4.65
CA VAL A 200 -12.47 -9.41 -4.85
C VAL A 200 -10.94 -9.53 -4.82
N LEU A 201 -10.38 -10.22 -3.82
CA LEU A 201 -8.93 -10.42 -3.72
C LEU A 201 -8.37 -11.24 -4.89
N ARG A 202 -9.06 -12.30 -5.28
CA ARG A 202 -8.66 -13.15 -6.41
C ARG A 202 -8.68 -12.40 -7.74
N ASP A 203 -9.83 -11.80 -8.07
CA ASP A 203 -10.10 -11.24 -9.40
C ASP A 203 -9.28 -9.98 -9.64
N SER A 204 -9.14 -9.13 -8.62
CA SER A 204 -8.33 -7.92 -8.73
C SER A 204 -6.83 -8.22 -8.90
N ARG A 205 -6.36 -9.43 -8.52
CA ARG A 205 -4.96 -9.88 -8.68
C ARG A 205 -4.78 -10.87 -9.85
N ALA A 206 -5.85 -11.10 -10.60
CA ALA A 206 -5.93 -11.93 -11.80
C ALA A 206 -5.55 -13.41 -11.58
N TRP A 207 -5.91 -13.97 -10.43
CA TRP A 207 -5.78 -15.40 -10.18
C TRP A 207 -7.02 -16.15 -10.69
N THR A 208 -6.84 -17.34 -11.26
CA THR A 208 -7.99 -18.16 -11.68
C THR A 208 -8.62 -18.90 -10.49
N PRO A 209 -9.89 -19.34 -10.59
CA PRO A 209 -10.50 -20.19 -9.57
C PRO A 209 -9.71 -21.46 -9.27
N GLU A 210 -9.09 -22.07 -10.27
CA GLU A 210 -8.30 -23.30 -10.13
C GLU A 210 -7.02 -23.05 -9.35
N GLN A 211 -6.30 -21.96 -9.68
CA GLN A 211 -5.10 -21.56 -8.94
C GLN A 211 -5.44 -21.23 -7.49
N TRP A 212 -6.54 -20.50 -7.27
CA TRP A 212 -7.06 -20.21 -5.93
C TRP A 212 -7.38 -21.49 -5.16
N GLY A 213 -8.10 -22.42 -5.78
CA GLY A 213 -8.43 -23.72 -5.20
C GLY A 213 -7.19 -24.51 -4.79
N GLN A 214 -6.14 -24.53 -5.62
CA GLN A 214 -4.89 -25.18 -5.25
C GLN A 214 -4.21 -24.53 -4.04
N ALA A 215 -4.21 -23.20 -3.96
CA ALA A 215 -3.65 -22.50 -2.79
C ALA A 215 -4.45 -22.78 -1.51
N VAL A 216 -5.78 -22.91 -1.62
CA VAL A 216 -6.65 -23.34 -0.51
C VAL A 216 -6.28 -24.76 -0.06
N GLN A 217 -6.13 -25.71 -0.99
CA GLN A 217 -5.72 -27.08 -0.67
C GLN A 217 -4.35 -27.14 0.03
N ASN A 218 -3.36 -26.40 -0.48
CA ASN A 218 -2.04 -26.32 0.16
C ASN A 218 -2.13 -25.80 1.61
N LEU A 219 -3.03 -24.84 1.89
CA LEU A 219 -3.22 -24.31 3.24
C LEU A 219 -3.97 -25.26 4.16
N HIS A 220 -4.88 -26.09 3.65
CA HIS A 220 -5.46 -27.21 4.41
C HIS A 220 -4.38 -28.24 4.77
N GLU A 221 -3.57 -28.68 3.79
CA GLU A 221 -2.47 -29.63 4.02
C GLU A 221 -1.45 -29.11 5.04
N ARG A 222 -1.25 -27.79 5.11
CA ARG A 222 -0.39 -27.11 6.09
C ARG A 222 -1.05 -26.93 7.47
N GLY A 223 -2.34 -27.20 7.60
CA GLY A 223 -3.10 -26.99 8.83
C GLY A 223 -3.41 -25.52 9.16
N TRP A 224 -3.37 -24.62 8.16
CA TRP A 224 -3.72 -23.20 8.36
C TRP A 224 -5.20 -22.91 8.18
N LEU A 225 -5.91 -23.76 7.42
CA LEU A 225 -7.36 -23.67 7.21
C LEU A 225 -8.06 -24.91 7.76
N ASP A 226 -9.23 -24.73 8.37
CA ASP A 226 -10.09 -25.83 8.84
C ASP A 226 -10.65 -26.64 7.67
N ASP A 227 -10.90 -27.93 7.88
CA ASP A 227 -11.57 -28.78 6.89
C ASP A 227 -13.04 -28.36 6.75
N GLY A 228 -13.35 -27.57 5.72
CA GLY A 228 -14.71 -27.07 5.52
C GLY A 228 -14.89 -26.32 4.20
N PRO A 229 -16.15 -26.05 3.80
CA PRO A 229 -16.45 -25.34 2.56
C PRO A 229 -16.15 -23.84 2.62
N HIS A 230 -15.91 -23.30 3.82
CA HIS A 230 -15.62 -21.88 4.05
C HIS A 230 -14.13 -21.67 4.33
N LEU A 231 -13.60 -20.52 3.93
CA LEU A 231 -12.26 -20.11 4.27
C LEU A 231 -12.20 -19.69 5.73
N THR A 232 -11.93 -20.66 6.62
CA THR A 232 -11.78 -20.44 8.06
C THR A 232 -10.37 -20.81 8.47
N LEU A 233 -9.66 -19.91 9.16
CA LEU A 233 -8.36 -20.21 9.74
C LEU A 233 -8.52 -21.16 10.93
N THR A 234 -7.65 -22.17 11.03
CA THR A 234 -7.50 -22.95 12.27
C THR A 234 -6.96 -22.06 13.41
N GLU A 235 -6.88 -22.58 14.63
CA GLU A 235 -6.17 -21.91 15.73
C GLU A 235 -4.70 -21.61 15.36
N ASP A 236 -4.01 -22.56 14.73
CA ASP A 236 -2.63 -22.39 14.28
C ASP A 236 -2.52 -21.37 13.14
N GLY A 237 -3.43 -21.43 12.17
CA GLY A 237 -3.52 -20.47 11.07
C GLY A 237 -3.75 -19.05 11.57
N THR A 238 -4.65 -18.89 12.55
CA THR A 238 -4.92 -17.60 13.22
C THR A 238 -3.67 -17.06 13.91
N ARG A 239 -2.98 -17.91 14.70
CA ARG A 239 -1.73 -17.55 15.38
C ARG A 239 -0.66 -17.10 14.39
N ARG A 240 -0.42 -17.87 13.32
CA ARG A 240 0.59 -17.55 12.30
C ARG A 240 0.26 -16.30 11.50
N ARG A 241 -1.02 -16.09 11.15
CA ARG A 241 -1.48 -14.86 10.51
C ARG A 241 -1.22 -13.65 11.40
N ALA A 242 -1.50 -13.77 12.70
CA ALA A 242 -1.23 -12.72 13.67
C ALA A 242 0.28 -12.43 13.81
N GLU A 243 1.14 -13.45 13.76
CA GLU A 243 2.61 -13.31 13.77
C GLU A 243 3.13 -12.54 12.55
N ILE A 244 2.57 -12.79 11.36
CA ILE A 244 2.89 -12.04 10.13
C ILE A 244 2.52 -10.56 10.30
N GLU A 245 1.31 -10.26 10.77
CA GLU A 245 0.87 -8.89 10.98
C GLU A 245 1.67 -8.17 12.07
N HIS A 246 1.99 -8.87 13.16
CA HIS A 246 2.84 -8.34 14.23
C HIS A 246 4.25 -8.02 13.71
N THR A 247 4.84 -8.93 12.93
CA THR A 247 6.15 -8.71 12.31
C THR A 247 6.10 -7.53 11.35
N THR A 248 5.03 -7.40 10.56
CA THR A 248 4.83 -6.27 9.64
C THR A 248 4.79 -4.95 10.38
N ASP A 249 4.00 -4.86 11.46
CA ASP A 249 3.92 -3.65 12.29
C ASP A 249 5.27 -3.30 12.91
N ARG A 250 5.96 -4.29 13.49
CA ARG A 250 7.28 -4.08 14.10
C ARG A 250 8.28 -3.55 13.09
N LEU A 251 8.26 -4.07 11.85
CA LEU A 251 9.12 -3.60 10.76
C LEU A 251 8.75 -2.21 10.24
N ALA A 252 7.53 -1.72 10.50
CA ALA A 252 7.03 -0.43 10.04
C ALA A 252 6.99 0.66 11.13
N ALA A 253 7.26 0.32 12.39
CA ALA A 253 7.04 1.21 13.53
C ALA A 253 8.05 2.38 13.64
N LEU A 254 9.27 2.21 13.14
CA LEU A 254 10.37 3.18 13.26
C LEU A 254 9.98 4.65 12.98
N PRO A 255 9.37 5.01 11.83
CA PRO A 255 9.01 6.39 11.53
C PRO A 255 8.05 7.01 12.56
N TYR A 256 7.06 6.24 12.99
CA TYR A 256 6.03 6.70 13.93
C TYR A 256 6.55 6.78 15.36
N ASN A 257 7.39 5.83 15.78
CA ASN A 257 8.05 5.88 17.08
C ASN A 257 8.99 7.08 17.21
N THR A 258 9.67 7.42 16.11
CA THR A 258 10.56 8.59 16.07
C THR A 258 9.77 9.89 16.06
N LEU A 259 8.63 9.94 15.36
CA LEU A 259 7.73 11.09 15.36
C LEU A 259 7.11 11.34 16.75
N GLY A 260 6.78 10.26 17.47
CA GLY A 260 6.27 10.28 18.83
C GLY A 260 4.74 10.40 18.92
N PRO A 261 4.15 9.99 20.06
CA PRO A 261 2.69 9.81 20.20
C PRO A 261 1.87 11.08 19.98
N ALA A 262 2.34 12.22 20.51
CA ALA A 262 1.63 13.50 20.36
C ALA A 262 1.56 13.96 18.90
N ALA A 263 2.69 13.91 18.19
CA ALA A 263 2.76 14.31 16.79
C ALA A 263 2.05 13.31 15.86
N CYS A 264 2.05 12.00 16.18
CA CYS A 264 1.19 11.03 15.49
C CYS A 264 -0.31 11.34 15.68
N ALA A 265 -0.73 11.70 16.89
CA ALA A 265 -2.13 12.07 17.16
C ALA A 265 -2.53 13.35 16.40
N GLU A 266 -1.66 14.38 16.40
CA GLU A 266 -1.83 15.61 15.62
C GLU A 266 -1.95 15.29 14.13
N LEU A 267 -1.01 14.53 13.57
CA LEU A 267 -1.01 14.14 12.16
C LEU A 267 -2.32 13.43 11.77
N ARG A 268 -2.79 12.47 12.58
CA ARG A 268 -4.07 11.79 12.32
C ARG A 268 -5.25 12.75 12.35
N SER A 269 -5.30 13.64 13.33
CA SER A 269 -6.38 14.63 13.45
C SER A 269 -6.45 15.52 12.23
N LEU A 270 -5.29 16.00 11.74
CA LEU A 270 -5.21 16.86 10.57
C LEU A 270 -5.55 16.14 9.26
N VAL A 271 -5.10 14.89 9.06
CA VAL A 271 -5.29 14.17 7.80
C VAL A 271 -6.66 13.50 7.67
N ARG A 272 -7.32 13.20 8.78
CA ARG A 272 -8.60 12.47 8.78
C ARG A 272 -9.68 13.12 7.90
N PRO A 273 -9.95 14.44 7.95
CA PRO A 273 -10.92 15.08 7.07
C PRO A 273 -10.59 14.90 5.58
N PHE A 274 -9.31 15.03 5.19
CA PHE A 274 -8.88 14.87 3.81
C PHE A 274 -9.00 13.42 3.33
N SER A 275 -8.61 12.47 4.18
CA SER A 275 -8.74 11.03 3.86
C SER A 275 -10.20 10.60 3.75
N LEU A 276 -11.09 11.16 4.58
CA LEU A 276 -12.53 10.93 4.47
C LEU A 276 -13.10 11.52 3.17
N ALA A 277 -12.69 12.73 2.78
CA ALA A 277 -13.13 13.34 1.51
C ALA A 277 -12.73 12.49 0.31
N VAL A 278 -11.46 12.05 0.28
CA VAL A 278 -10.94 11.13 -0.74
C VAL A 278 -11.66 9.79 -0.73
N ALA A 279 -11.90 9.21 0.46
CA ALA A 279 -12.58 7.93 0.57
C ALA A 279 -14.02 7.98 0.08
N LYS A 280 -14.76 9.05 0.39
CA LYS A 280 -16.13 9.24 -0.09
C LYS A 280 -16.22 9.32 -1.62
N ASP A 281 -15.23 9.94 -2.27
CA ASP A 281 -15.21 10.11 -3.73
C ASP A 281 -14.75 8.84 -4.46
N LEU A 282 -13.68 8.18 -3.98
CA LEU A 282 -12.97 7.15 -4.74
C LEU A 282 -12.93 5.76 -4.08
N LEU A 283 -13.15 5.67 -2.77
CA LEU A 283 -12.90 4.46 -1.97
C LEU A 283 -14.06 4.20 -0.99
N PRO A 284 -15.30 4.00 -1.46
CA PRO A 284 -16.47 3.94 -0.58
C PRO A 284 -16.36 2.87 0.52
N TRP A 285 -15.66 1.76 0.27
CA TRP A 285 -15.37 0.69 1.23
C TRP A 285 -14.35 1.05 2.33
N ALA A 286 -13.71 2.23 2.24
CA ALA A 286 -12.75 2.73 3.23
C ALA A 286 -13.39 3.75 4.19
N VAL A 287 -14.60 4.23 3.89
CA VAL A 287 -15.30 5.26 4.68
C VAL A 287 -15.60 4.79 6.09
N ASP A 288 -16.16 3.58 6.24
CA ASP A 288 -16.57 3.03 7.53
C ASP A 288 -15.35 2.84 8.46
N ARG A 289 -14.25 2.34 7.91
CA ARG A 289 -12.98 2.15 8.65
C ARG A 289 -12.38 3.45 9.19
N LEU A 290 -12.58 4.57 8.50
CA LEU A 290 -12.16 5.88 8.99
C LEU A 290 -13.16 6.50 9.97
N SER A 291 -14.42 6.07 9.93
CA SER A 291 -15.52 6.60 10.75
C SER A 291 -15.61 5.91 12.11
N GLU A 292 -15.33 4.60 12.17
CA GLU A 292 -15.36 3.79 13.41
C GLU A 292 -14.26 4.17 14.41
N GLU A 293 -13.09 4.64 13.96
CA GLU A 293 -12.03 5.14 14.84
C GLU A 293 -12.38 6.45 15.59
N SER A 294 -13.61 6.94 15.46
CA SER A 294 -14.14 8.15 16.11
C SER A 294 -14.93 7.86 17.39
N ALA A 295 -15.18 6.58 17.71
CA ALA A 295 -15.85 6.10 18.91
C ALA A 295 -14.84 5.43 19.86
#